data_AF-A0A6S7LQU6-F1
#
_entry.id   AF-A0A6S7LQU6-F1
#
_cell.length_a   1.000
_cell.length_b   1.000
_cell.length_c   1.000
_cell.angle_alpha   90.00
_cell.angle_beta   90.00
_cell.angle_gamma   90.00
#
_symmetry.space_group_name_H-M   'P 1'
#
loop_
_entity.id
_entity.type
_entity.pdbx_description
1 polymer ?
#
loop_
_entity_poly.entity_id
_entity_poly.type
_entity_poly.pdbx_seq_one_letter_code
_entity_poly.pdbx_strand_id
1 'polypeptide(L)'
;MATDGMGANMPAKKGDFPGAKNMPEKNKTVQLNVGYSDQEMEKIKFGIIPRDMDDRWFIYYGEDEETLYLHRSWTGFCVYMVKFKNVDSGFAALNTVVNEDPE
;
A
#
# COMPACT_ATOMS: atom_id res chain seq x y z
N MET A 1 1.82 0.25 39.06
CA MET A 1 2.16 -0.90 38.19
C MET A 1 2.29 -0.38 36.77
N ALA A 2 3.31 -0.82 36.06
CA ALA A 2 3.87 -0.14 34.90
C ALA A 2 2.99 -0.20 33.64
N THR A 3 2.80 0.97 33.03
CA THR A 3 2.71 1.30 31.59
C THR A 3 1.94 0.35 30.66
N ASP A 4 0.64 0.63 30.45
CA ASP A 4 0.00 0.34 29.15
C ASP A 4 0.47 1.41 28.16
N GLY A 5 1.60 1.12 27.50
CA GLY A 5 2.01 1.88 26.33
C GLY A 5 0.95 1.67 25.24
N MET A 6 0.18 2.72 24.95
CA MET A 6 -0.39 2.89 23.62
C MET A 6 0.79 2.91 22.65
N GLY A 7 1.16 1.73 22.13
CA GLY A 7 2.14 1.62 21.07
C GLY A 7 1.67 2.53 19.94
N ALA A 8 2.48 3.54 19.61
CA ALA A 8 2.17 4.48 18.55
C ALA A 8 1.70 3.68 17.32
N ASN A 9 0.50 3.97 16.83
CA ASN A 9 0.01 3.39 15.58
C ASN A 9 0.96 3.92 14.49
N MET A 10 1.94 3.13 14.10
CA MET A 10 2.93 3.50 13.08
C MET A 10 2.40 3.12 11.70
N PRO A 11 2.71 3.89 10.65
CA PRO A 11 2.41 3.50 9.28
C PRO A 11 3.01 2.14 8.95
N ALA A 12 2.28 1.33 8.19
CA ALA A 12 2.78 0.09 7.63
C ALA A 12 3.96 0.35 6.70
N LYS A 13 4.99 -0.49 6.82
CA LYS A 13 6.22 -0.40 6.03
C LYS A 13 6.50 -1.71 5.32
N LYS A 14 7.30 -1.62 4.25
CA LYS A 14 7.86 -2.78 3.57
C LYS A 14 8.58 -3.68 4.59
N GLY A 15 8.22 -4.96 4.63
CA GLY A 15 8.78 -5.94 5.55
C GLY A 15 7.98 -6.18 6.82
N ASP A 16 6.99 -5.35 7.15
CA ASP A 16 6.12 -5.56 8.32
C ASP A 16 5.23 -6.81 8.19
N PHE A 17 4.96 -7.26 6.95
CA PHE A 17 4.22 -8.49 6.67
C PHE A 17 5.12 -9.55 6.03
N PRO A 18 5.47 -10.63 6.76
CA PRO A 18 6.24 -11.73 6.23
C PRO A 18 5.54 -12.39 5.04
N GLY A 19 6.29 -12.69 3.99
CA GLY A 19 5.75 -13.34 2.80
C GLY A 19 5.14 -12.39 1.75
N ALA A 20 5.13 -11.07 1.99
CA ALA A 20 4.82 -10.10 0.94
C ALA A 20 5.79 -10.25 -0.24
N LYS A 21 5.26 -10.56 -1.42
CA LYS A 21 6.01 -10.78 -2.66
C LYS A 21 6.10 -9.50 -3.48
N ASN A 22 7.08 -9.43 -4.36
CA ASN A 22 7.15 -8.34 -5.35
C ASN A 22 6.04 -8.50 -6.41
N MET A 23 5.73 -7.43 -7.12
CA MET A 23 4.91 -7.49 -8.32
C MET A 23 5.58 -8.42 -9.35
N PRO A 24 4.86 -9.40 -9.92
CA PRO A 24 5.43 -10.32 -10.92
C PRO A 24 5.71 -9.60 -12.24
N GLU A 25 6.53 -10.20 -13.11
CA GLU A 25 6.81 -9.68 -14.46
C GLU A 25 5.56 -9.64 -15.34
N LYS A 26 4.67 -10.62 -15.19
CA LYS A 26 3.38 -10.66 -15.88
C LYS A 26 2.40 -9.70 -15.20
N ASN A 27 2.44 -8.45 -15.64
CA ASN A 27 1.60 -7.37 -15.16
C ASN A 27 1.19 -6.45 -16.31
N LYS A 28 0.25 -5.55 -16.03
CA LYS A 28 -0.09 -4.45 -16.94
C LYS A 28 -0.17 -3.12 -16.21
N THR A 29 0.06 -2.05 -16.93
CA THR A 29 -0.14 -0.68 -16.43
C THR A 29 -1.49 -0.15 -16.87
N VAL A 30 -2.27 0.37 -15.92
CA VAL A 30 -3.55 1.06 -16.15
C VAL A 30 -3.40 2.51 -15.73
N GLN A 31 -3.78 3.44 -16.60
CA GLN A 31 -3.75 4.87 -16.29
C GLN A 31 -4.84 5.24 -15.29
N LEU A 32 -4.50 6.10 -14.34
CA LEU A 32 -5.42 6.65 -13.36
C LEU A 32 -5.49 8.17 -13.53
N ASN A 33 -6.61 8.75 -13.15
CA ASN A 33 -6.79 10.19 -13.13
C ASN A 33 -7.62 10.55 -11.89
N VAL A 34 -7.03 10.31 -10.72
CA VAL A 34 -7.68 10.52 -9.42
C VAL A 34 -6.77 11.38 -8.55
N GLY A 35 -7.33 12.48 -8.05
CA GLY A 35 -6.66 13.36 -7.10
C GLY A 35 -7.06 13.03 -5.66
N TYR A 36 -6.14 13.28 -4.73
CA TYR A 36 -6.31 13.13 -3.30
C TYR A 36 -5.80 14.39 -2.61
N SER A 37 -6.56 14.86 -1.62
CA SER A 37 -6.08 15.90 -0.71
C SER A 37 -4.93 15.38 0.17
N ASP A 38 -4.18 16.29 0.80
CA ASP A 38 -3.11 15.91 1.72
C ASP A 38 -3.63 15.04 2.87
N GLN A 39 -4.81 15.36 3.42
CA GLN A 39 -5.44 14.60 4.51
C GLN A 39 -5.86 13.19 4.10
N GLU A 40 -6.28 13.00 2.85
CA GLU A 40 -6.56 11.67 2.30
C GLU A 40 -5.26 10.90 2.08
N MET A 41 -4.24 11.57 1.56
CA MET A 41 -2.94 10.95 1.34
C MET A 41 -2.27 10.52 2.64
N GLU A 42 -2.40 11.29 3.73
CA GLU A 42 -1.93 10.89 5.06
C GLU A 42 -2.53 9.56 5.51
N LYS A 43 -3.84 9.36 5.27
CA LYS A 43 -4.52 8.09 5.58
C LYS A 43 -4.06 6.96 4.66
N ILE A 44 -3.87 7.25 3.37
CA ILE A 44 -3.38 6.27 2.40
C ILE A 44 -1.96 5.80 2.77
N LYS A 45 -1.07 6.72 3.12
CA LYS A 45 0.31 6.46 3.54
C LYS A 45 0.39 5.62 4.81
N PHE A 46 -0.63 5.70 5.66
CA PHE A 46 -0.70 4.91 6.88
C PHE A 46 -0.76 3.39 6.61
N GLY A 47 -1.38 2.99 5.50
CA GLY A 47 -1.47 1.59 5.11
C GLY A 47 -2.31 0.72 6.06
N ILE A 48 -2.17 -0.60 5.91
CA ILE A 48 -2.90 -1.61 6.68
C ILE A 48 -1.95 -2.80 6.93
N ILE A 49 -1.78 -3.18 8.19
CA ILE A 49 -1.17 -4.47 8.57
C ILE A 49 -2.30 -5.39 9.02
N PRO A 50 -2.52 -6.54 8.35
CA PRO A 50 -3.61 -7.44 8.69
C PRO A 50 -3.39 -8.05 10.08
N ARG A 51 -4.43 -8.04 10.92
CA ARG A 51 -4.36 -8.55 12.30
C ARG A 51 -5.00 -9.93 12.46
N ASP A 52 -5.90 -10.29 11.55
CA ASP A 52 -6.57 -11.59 11.52
C ASP A 52 -6.86 -12.06 10.08
N MET A 53 -7.58 -13.18 9.97
CA MET A 53 -7.92 -13.83 8.70
C MET A 53 -8.97 -13.06 7.88
N ASP A 54 -9.73 -12.16 8.50
CA ASP A 54 -10.70 -11.29 7.82
C ASP A 54 -10.00 -10.07 7.19
N ASP A 55 -8.86 -9.67 7.75
CA ASP A 55 -7.97 -8.68 7.17
C ASP A 55 -7.24 -9.24 5.93
N ARG A 56 -7.92 -9.06 4.81
CA ARG A 56 -7.58 -9.57 3.48
C ARG A 56 -6.37 -8.91 2.81
N TRP A 57 -5.92 -7.77 3.33
CA TRP A 57 -4.94 -6.92 2.66
C TRP A 57 -3.82 -6.48 3.60
N PHE A 58 -2.60 -6.57 3.10
CA PHE A 58 -1.47 -5.81 3.59
C PHE A 58 -1.22 -4.65 2.63
N ILE A 59 -1.16 -3.42 3.14
CA ILE A 59 -0.98 -2.21 2.34
C ILE A 59 0.10 -1.37 2.99
N TYR A 60 1.07 -0.91 2.20
CA TYR A 60 2.09 0.03 2.67
C TYR A 60 2.46 1.02 1.58
N TYR A 61 2.98 2.18 1.99
CA TYR A 61 3.47 3.20 1.08
C TYR A 61 5.00 3.25 1.09
N GLY A 62 5.62 3.07 -0.08
CA GLY A 62 7.04 3.29 -0.29
C GLY A 62 7.28 4.77 -0.57
N GLU A 63 7.82 5.49 0.41
CA GLU A 63 8.09 6.93 0.30
C GLU A 63 9.12 7.23 -0.81
N ASP A 64 10.17 6.42 -0.92
CA ASP A 64 11.23 6.60 -1.92
C ASP A 64 10.70 6.43 -3.35
N GLU A 65 9.78 5.49 -3.55
CA GLU A 65 9.17 5.24 -4.86
C GLU A 65 7.84 5.95 -5.07
N GLU A 66 7.36 6.76 -4.12
CA GLU A 66 6.02 7.37 -4.12
C GLU A 66 4.91 6.40 -4.56
N THR A 67 4.96 5.16 -4.07
CA THR A 67 4.12 4.06 -4.56
C THR A 67 3.40 3.37 -3.41
N LEU A 68 2.09 3.18 -3.56
CA LEU A 68 1.29 2.37 -2.65
C LEU A 68 1.25 0.92 -3.15
N TYR A 69 1.61 -0.01 -2.28
CA TYR A 69 1.62 -1.44 -2.56
C TYR A 69 0.47 -2.11 -1.85
N LEU A 70 -0.30 -2.92 -2.58
CA LEU A 70 -1.43 -3.68 -2.03
C LEU A 70 -1.19 -5.17 -2.26
N HIS A 71 -1.13 -5.92 -1.16
CA HIS A 71 -0.87 -7.35 -1.13
C HIS A 71 -2.04 -8.13 -0.53
N ARG A 72 -2.34 -9.30 -1.08
CA ARG A 72 -3.24 -10.26 -0.41
C ARG A 72 -2.52 -10.85 0.80
N SER A 73 -3.14 -10.80 1.97
CA SER A 73 -2.53 -11.32 3.21
C SER A 73 -2.28 -12.83 3.14
N TRP A 74 -3.22 -13.60 2.57
CA TRP A 74 -3.13 -15.07 2.57
C TRP A 74 -2.10 -15.67 1.59
N THR A 75 -1.81 -15.04 0.45
CA THR A 75 -0.82 -15.54 -0.53
C THR A 75 0.45 -14.68 -0.58
N GLY A 76 0.39 -13.48 -0.01
CA GLY A 76 1.44 -12.48 -0.12
C GLY A 76 1.58 -11.87 -1.52
N PHE A 77 0.69 -12.16 -2.48
CA PHE A 77 0.80 -11.60 -3.84
C PHE A 77 0.54 -10.10 -3.84
N CYS A 78 1.43 -9.35 -4.49
CA CYS A 78 1.19 -7.96 -4.83
C CYS A 78 0.15 -7.91 -5.95
N VAL A 79 -0.98 -7.25 -5.72
CA VAL A 79 -2.08 -7.14 -6.68
C VAL A 79 -2.02 -5.79 -7.41
N TYR A 80 -1.70 -4.74 -6.66
CA TYR A 80 -1.63 -3.37 -7.18
C TYR A 80 -0.39 -2.67 -6.66
N MET A 81 0.26 -1.92 -7.56
CA MET A 81 1.21 -0.87 -7.24
C MET A 81 0.68 0.43 -7.81
N VAL A 82 0.26 1.36 -6.97
CA VAL A 82 -0.32 2.64 -7.40
C VAL A 82 0.76 3.72 -7.28
N LYS A 83 1.14 4.32 -8.41
CA LYS A 83 2.14 5.39 -8.44
C LYS A 83 1.47 6.74 -8.19
N PHE A 84 1.96 7.46 -7.21
CA PHE A 84 1.53 8.81 -6.88
C PHE A 84 2.56 9.83 -7.35
N LYS A 85 2.10 11.09 -7.40
CA LYS A 85 2.94 12.27 -7.57
C LYS A 85 2.35 13.42 -6.76
N ASN A 86 3.21 14.18 -6.10
CA ASN A 86 2.81 15.44 -5.47
C ASN A 86 2.49 16.51 -6.53
N VAL A 87 1.38 17.21 -6.34
CA VAL A 87 0.88 18.29 -7.21
C VAL A 87 0.40 19.45 -6.33
N ASP A 88 0.21 20.64 -6.90
CA ASP A 88 -0.14 21.84 -6.13
C ASP A 88 -1.40 21.69 -5.24
N SER A 89 -2.33 20.81 -5.63
CA SER A 89 -3.57 20.53 -4.91
C SER A 89 -3.53 19.26 -4.05
N GLY A 90 -2.35 18.71 -3.76
CA GLY A 90 -2.16 17.48 -2.97
C GLY A 90 -1.43 16.40 -3.77
N PHE A 91 -2.11 15.28 -4.04
CA PHE A 91 -1.52 14.13 -4.72
C PHE A 91 -2.38 13.65 -5.88
N ALA A 92 -1.74 13.16 -6.93
CA ALA A 92 -2.40 12.50 -8.05
C ALA A 92 -1.93 11.05 -8.15
N ALA A 93 -2.86 10.10 -8.21
CA ALA A 93 -2.58 8.75 -8.66
C ALA A 93 -2.48 8.75 -10.19
N LEU A 94 -1.28 8.48 -10.72
CA LEU A 94 -0.98 8.59 -12.15
C LEU A 94 -1.33 7.31 -12.90
N ASN A 95 -0.95 6.18 -12.34
CA ASN A 95 -1.20 4.87 -12.90
C ASN A 95 -1.11 3.81 -11.81
N THR A 96 -1.57 2.62 -12.14
CA THR A 96 -1.34 1.43 -11.35
C THR A 96 -0.81 0.30 -12.19
N VAL A 97 0.20 -0.40 -11.67
CA VAL A 97 0.61 -1.70 -12.19
C VAL A 97 -0.26 -2.75 -11.52
N VAL A 98 -0.94 -3.56 -12.34
CA VAL A 98 -1.89 -4.59 -11.94
C VAL A 98 -1.28 -5.95 -12.24
N ASN A 99 -1.32 -6.83 -11.25
CA ASN A 99 -0.92 -8.22 -11.42
C ASN A 99 -1.86 -8.95 -12.41
N GLU A 100 -1.30 -9.60 -13.43
CA GLU A 100 -2.03 -10.45 -14.39
C GLU A 100 -1.55 -11.91 -14.39
N ASP A 101 -0.78 -12.28 -13.36
CA ASP A 101 -0.42 -13.65 -13.08
C ASP A 101 -1.63 -14.38 -12.49
N PRO A 102 -2.12 -15.46 -13.12
CA PRO A 102 -3.23 -16.25 -12.58
C PRO A 102 -2.85 -17.08 -11.34
N GLU A 103 -1.56 -17.14 -11.00
CA GLU A 103 -1.02 -17.97 -9.90
C GLU A 103 -0.87 -17.22 -8.57
#